data_AF-A0A1M2V4D3-F1
#
_entry.id   AF-A0A1M2V4D3-F1
#
_cell.length_a   1.000
_cell.length_b   1.000
_cell.length_c   1.000
_cell.angle_alpha   90.00
_cell.angle_beta   90.00
_cell.angle_gamma   90.00
#
_symmetry.space_group_name_H-M   'P 1'
#
loop_
_entity.id
_entity.type
_entity.pdbx_description
1 polymer ?
#
loop_
_entity_poly.entity_id
_entity_poly.type
_entity_poly.pdbx_seq_one_letter_code
_entity_poly.pdbx_strand_id
1 'polypeptide(L)'
;MAAISLRTELLRLAVPLVKTHGFTREALAQSALRLPEPHKEPLSEAAVTSIFGSGDDARRTLIQAWMEAAVLNMKSKSTPPSLLELLESRLKWNEPVLGHLPEAFALLATPKFSSLLPLDPSVAVRHNIHIANEACNLVGSHDIGVRRHLPLESRADVSCITGQLAWHRKRAAAAIAYAAAELVQLAQPESPDVPYKVLKQQLDRSQKALQSVEEVGLFGQYVARSWAGIGKSMGL
;
A
#
# COMPACT_ATOMS: atom_id res chain seq x y z
N MET A 1 -3.07 15.53 -24.27
CA MET A 1 -3.25 14.31 -23.46
C MET A 1 -2.18 13.32 -23.91
N ALA A 2 -1.27 12.92 -23.02
CA ALA A 2 -0.28 11.90 -23.38
C ALA A 2 -1.00 10.57 -23.64
N ALA A 3 -0.63 9.87 -24.71
CA ALA A 3 -1.16 8.54 -24.98
C ALA A 3 -0.77 7.60 -23.84
N ILE A 4 -1.76 7.00 -23.16
CA ILE A 4 -1.52 5.99 -22.14
C ILE A 4 -0.95 4.76 -22.85
N SER A 5 0.14 4.19 -22.35
CA SER A 5 0.72 2.98 -22.95
C SER A 5 -0.28 1.83 -22.87
N LEU A 6 -0.32 0.97 -23.89
CA LEU A 6 -1.20 -0.22 -23.90
C LEU A 6 -1.03 -1.06 -22.63
N ARG A 7 0.21 -1.22 -22.16
CA ARG A 7 0.53 -1.94 -20.91
C ARG A 7 -0.18 -1.32 -19.71
N THR A 8 -0.12 0.00 -19.57
CA THR A 8 -0.78 0.72 -18.47
C THR A 8 -2.30 0.56 -18.53
N GLU A 9 -2.87 0.64 -19.73
CA GLU A 9 -4.32 0.49 -19.90
C GLU A 9 -4.79 -0.93 -19.57
N LEU A 10 -4.08 -1.95 -20.04
CA LEU A 10 -4.36 -3.35 -19.69
C LEU A 10 -4.26 -3.59 -18.17
N LEU A 11 -3.23 -3.05 -17.50
CA LEU A 11 -3.11 -3.15 -16.05
C LEU A 11 -4.30 -2.50 -15.32
N ARG A 12 -4.71 -1.31 -15.76
CA ARG A 12 -5.88 -0.61 -15.22
C ARG A 12 -7.15 -1.45 -15.33
N LEU A 13 -7.32 -2.15 -16.45
CA LEU A 13 -8.44 -3.07 -16.71
C LEU A 13 -8.32 -4.40 -15.95
N ALA A 14 -7.10 -4.84 -15.63
CA ALA A 14 -6.82 -6.05 -14.85
C ALA A 14 -7.09 -5.90 -13.34
N VAL A 15 -6.85 -4.71 -12.76
CA VAL A 15 -7.08 -4.44 -11.32
C VAL A 15 -8.45 -4.92 -10.81
N PRO A 16 -9.59 -4.61 -11.44
CA PRO A 16 -10.89 -5.10 -10.98
C PRO A 16 -11.10 -6.62 -11.14
N LEU A 17 -10.32 -7.29 -12.01
CA LEU A 17 -10.39 -8.74 -12.22
C LEU A 17 -9.74 -9.54 -11.09
N VAL A 18 -8.89 -8.92 -10.27
CA VAL A 18 -8.25 -9.56 -9.11
C VAL A 18 -9.28 -10.14 -8.13
N LYS A 19 -10.48 -9.54 -8.06
CA LYS A 19 -11.57 -10.02 -7.18
C LYS A 19 -12.04 -11.43 -7.52
N THR A 20 -11.96 -11.82 -8.80
CA THR A 20 -12.48 -13.09 -9.29
C THR A 20 -11.38 -14.05 -9.71
N HIS A 21 -10.24 -13.53 -10.18
CA HIS A 21 -9.14 -14.34 -10.72
C HIS A 21 -7.88 -14.30 -9.86
N GLY A 22 -7.87 -13.53 -8.75
CA GLY A 22 -6.69 -13.31 -7.92
C GLY A 22 -5.56 -12.56 -8.64
N PHE A 23 -4.38 -12.56 -8.03
CA PHE A 23 -3.17 -11.95 -8.60
C PHE A 23 -2.46 -12.91 -9.56
N THR A 24 -3.15 -13.22 -10.66
CA THR A 24 -2.75 -14.26 -11.62
C THR A 24 -2.45 -13.71 -13.01
N ARG A 25 -1.79 -14.53 -13.82
CA ARG A 25 -1.56 -14.27 -15.25
C ARG A 25 -2.86 -14.27 -16.04
N GLU A 26 -3.82 -15.10 -15.63
CA GLU A 26 -5.16 -15.14 -16.20
C GLU A 26 -5.89 -13.79 -16.05
N ALA A 27 -5.80 -13.15 -14.88
CA ALA A 27 -6.36 -11.82 -14.68
C ALA A 27 -5.78 -10.76 -15.66
N LEU A 28 -4.50 -10.89 -16.01
CA LEU A 28 -3.85 -10.05 -17.02
C LEU A 28 -4.32 -10.41 -18.44
N ALA A 29 -4.45 -11.70 -18.76
CA ALA A 29 -4.92 -12.15 -20.07
C ALA A 29 -6.35 -11.67 -20.37
N GLN A 30 -7.23 -11.79 -19.37
CA GLN A 30 -8.63 -11.38 -19.43
C GLN A 30 -8.82 -9.86 -19.56
N SER A 31 -7.81 -9.05 -19.23
CA SER A 31 -7.91 -7.58 -19.33
C SER A 31 -8.10 -7.09 -20.77
N ALA A 32 -7.61 -7.83 -21.78
CA ALA A 32 -7.76 -7.47 -23.19
C ALA A 32 -9.22 -7.55 -23.70
N LEU A 33 -10.06 -8.36 -23.05
CA LEU A 33 -11.49 -8.41 -23.34
C LEU A 33 -12.25 -7.15 -22.89
N ARG A 34 -11.61 -6.31 -22.08
CA ARG A 34 -12.20 -5.07 -21.52
C ARG A 34 -11.67 -3.80 -22.17
N LEU A 35 -10.89 -3.92 -23.25
CA LEU A 35 -10.41 -2.76 -24.01
C LEU A 35 -11.58 -2.00 -24.66
N PRO A 36 -11.43 -0.69 -24.95
CA PRO A 36 -12.43 0.08 -25.68
C PRO A 36 -12.77 -0.54 -27.05
N GLU A 37 -11.78 -1.14 -27.69
CA GLU A 37 -11.93 -2.07 -28.81
C GLU A 37 -11.58 -3.48 -28.30
N PRO A 38 -12.57 -4.26 -27.82
CA PRO A 38 -12.31 -5.53 -27.17
C PRO A 38 -11.62 -6.52 -28.10
N HIS A 39 -10.62 -7.22 -27.57
CA HIS A 39 -10.09 -8.41 -28.23
C HIS A 39 -11.13 -9.54 -28.16
N LYS A 40 -11.15 -10.44 -29.14
CA LYS A 40 -12.12 -11.55 -29.18
C LYS A 40 -11.82 -12.64 -28.17
N GLU A 41 -10.54 -12.79 -27.83
CA GLU A 41 -10.01 -13.84 -26.97
C GLU A 41 -9.08 -13.22 -25.91
N PRO A 42 -8.85 -13.87 -24.75
CA PRO A 42 -7.83 -13.45 -23.81
C PRO A 42 -6.44 -13.38 -24.48
N LEU A 43 -5.52 -12.59 -23.90
CA LEU A 43 -4.13 -12.57 -24.39
C LEU A 43 -3.52 -13.98 -24.27
N SER A 44 -2.75 -14.37 -25.28
CA SER A 44 -1.96 -15.61 -25.20
C SER A 44 -0.87 -15.50 -24.12
N GLU A 45 -0.42 -16.64 -23.59
CA GLU A 45 0.66 -16.67 -22.59
C GLU A 45 1.96 -16.00 -23.07
N ALA A 46 2.25 -16.08 -24.37
CA ALA A 46 3.38 -15.39 -24.99
C ALA A 46 3.21 -13.87 -24.92
N ALA A 47 2.00 -13.36 -25.18
CA ALA A 47 1.69 -11.93 -25.08
C ALA A 47 1.74 -11.45 -23.62
N VAL A 48 1.17 -12.20 -22.67
CA VAL A 48 1.26 -11.88 -21.23
C VAL A 48 2.73 -11.79 -20.80
N THR A 49 3.57 -12.75 -21.23
CA THR A 49 5.01 -12.75 -20.96
C THR A 49 5.70 -11.52 -21.54
N SER A 50 5.43 -11.20 -22.80
CA SER A 50 6.07 -10.08 -23.50
C SER A 50 5.68 -8.72 -22.91
N ILE A 51 4.47 -8.56 -22.40
CA ILE A 51 3.94 -7.27 -21.93
C ILE A 51 4.21 -7.05 -20.43
N PHE A 52 4.07 -8.10 -19.61
CA PHE A 52 4.09 -7.99 -18.15
C PHE A 52 5.27 -8.70 -17.49
N GLY A 53 6.00 -9.55 -18.22
CA GLY A 53 7.14 -10.33 -17.71
C GLY A 53 6.85 -11.83 -17.58
N SER A 54 7.91 -12.60 -17.38
CA SER A 54 7.85 -14.06 -17.24
C SER A 54 7.39 -14.52 -15.87
N GLY A 55 6.60 -15.59 -15.82
CA GLY A 55 6.19 -16.25 -14.57
C GLY A 55 5.62 -15.28 -13.54
N ASP A 56 6.25 -15.27 -12.37
CA ASP A 56 5.88 -14.43 -11.22
C ASP A 56 6.12 -12.93 -11.42
N ASP A 57 6.96 -12.49 -12.36
CA ASP A 57 7.17 -11.06 -12.62
C ASP A 57 5.88 -10.41 -13.16
N ALA A 58 5.09 -11.13 -13.96
CA ALA A 58 3.78 -10.66 -14.40
C ALA A 58 2.82 -10.49 -13.21
N ARG A 59 2.81 -11.47 -12.29
CA ARG A 59 1.97 -11.42 -11.08
C ARG A 59 2.37 -10.26 -10.17
N ARG A 60 3.68 -10.07 -9.93
CA ARG A 60 4.20 -8.91 -9.18
C ARG A 60 3.84 -7.58 -9.83
N THR A 61 3.86 -7.51 -11.16
CA THR A 61 3.42 -6.31 -11.90
C THR A 61 1.94 -6.01 -11.61
N LEU A 62 1.07 -7.02 -11.61
CA LEU A 62 -0.34 -6.84 -11.27
C LEU A 62 -0.54 -6.42 -9.82
N ILE A 63 0.20 -7.02 -8.87
CA ILE A 63 0.15 -6.65 -7.45
C ILE A 63 0.53 -5.17 -7.27
N GLN A 64 1.63 -4.75 -7.90
CA GLN A 64 2.09 -3.36 -7.86
C GLN A 64 1.05 -2.39 -8.45
N ALA A 65 0.46 -2.74 -9.61
CA ALA A 65 -0.60 -1.93 -10.23
C ALA A 65 -1.84 -1.81 -9.33
N TRP A 66 -2.21 -2.88 -8.62
CA TRP A 66 -3.31 -2.85 -7.66
C TRP A 66 -3.00 -1.97 -6.44
N MET A 67 -1.76 -2.00 -5.92
CA MET A 67 -1.32 -1.11 -4.83
C MET A 67 -1.33 0.37 -5.27
N GLU A 68 -0.88 0.66 -6.49
CA GLU A 68 -0.91 2.00 -7.07
C GLU A 68 -2.34 2.50 -7.28
N ALA A 69 -3.24 1.66 -7.78
CA ALA A 69 -4.66 1.98 -7.92
C ALA A 69 -5.31 2.33 -6.57
N ALA A 70 -4.91 1.63 -5.49
CA ALA A 70 -5.37 1.92 -4.14
C ALA A 70 -4.93 3.32 -3.66
N VAL A 71 -3.69 3.72 -3.97
CA VAL A 71 -3.18 5.07 -3.67
C VAL A 71 -3.89 6.12 -4.52
N LEU A 72 -4.16 5.84 -5.80
CA LEU A 72 -4.95 6.74 -6.65
C LEU A 72 -6.38 6.91 -6.12
N ASN A 73 -6.98 5.85 -5.58
CA ASN A 73 -8.27 5.93 -4.92
C ASN A 73 -8.22 6.87 -3.70
N MET A 74 -7.18 6.78 -2.85
CA MET A 74 -6.98 7.72 -1.75
C MET A 74 -6.90 9.18 -2.24
N LYS A 75 -6.19 9.43 -3.35
CA LYS A 75 -6.02 10.76 -3.97
C LYS A 75 -7.31 11.34 -4.55
N SER A 76 -8.22 10.49 -5.01
CA SER A 76 -9.48 10.89 -5.63
C SER A 76 -10.56 11.37 -4.67
N LYS A 77 -10.34 11.30 -3.35
CA LYS A 77 -11.31 11.77 -2.36
C LYS A 77 -11.41 13.30 -2.36
N SER A 78 -12.53 13.83 -2.85
CA SER A 78 -12.86 15.26 -2.88
C SER A 78 -13.42 15.73 -1.53
N THR A 79 -12.57 16.31 -0.72
CA THR A 79 -12.72 17.06 0.57
C THR A 79 -11.38 16.86 1.28
N PRO A 80 -10.83 17.83 2.04
CA PRO A 80 -9.59 17.58 2.77
C PRO A 80 -9.83 16.41 3.73
N PRO A 81 -9.30 15.21 3.44
CA PRO A 81 -9.64 14.04 4.22
C PRO A 81 -8.75 14.02 5.45
N SER A 82 -9.29 13.59 6.58
CA SER A 82 -8.48 13.29 7.76
C SER A 82 -7.51 12.14 7.45
N LEU A 83 -6.41 12.08 8.21
CA LEU A 83 -5.45 10.98 8.09
C LEU A 83 -6.12 9.62 8.32
N LEU A 84 -7.07 9.55 9.25
CA LEU A 84 -7.83 8.34 9.52
C LEU A 84 -8.65 7.92 8.29
N GLU A 85 -9.45 8.81 7.71
CA GLU A 85 -10.30 8.50 6.55
C GLU A 85 -9.51 8.05 5.31
N LEU A 86 -8.29 8.55 5.13
CA LEU A 86 -7.39 8.11 4.06
C LEU A 86 -6.89 6.67 4.30
N LEU A 87 -6.44 6.38 5.51
CA LEU A 87 -5.93 5.06 5.88
C LEU A 87 -7.06 4.02 5.94
N GLU A 88 -8.25 4.39 6.41
CA GLU A 88 -9.45 3.55 6.34
C GLU A 88 -9.86 3.28 4.89
N SER A 89 -9.78 4.29 4.00
CA SER A 89 -10.01 4.06 2.57
C SER A 89 -9.09 3.01 1.99
N ARG A 90 -7.79 3.12 2.34
CA ARG A 90 -6.78 2.22 1.84
C ARG A 90 -7.02 0.81 2.37
N LEU A 91 -7.37 0.68 3.65
CA LEU A 91 -7.69 -0.60 4.25
C LEU A 91 -8.93 -1.23 3.61
N LYS A 92 -9.97 -0.43 3.34
CA LYS A 92 -11.19 -0.86 2.65
C LYS A 92 -10.94 -1.41 1.25
N TRP A 93 -9.94 -0.87 0.54
CA TRP A 93 -9.54 -1.35 -0.78
C TRP A 93 -9.12 -2.83 -0.79
N ASN A 94 -8.67 -3.36 0.35
CA ASN A 94 -8.26 -4.75 0.50
C ASN A 94 -9.44 -5.72 0.60
N GLU A 95 -10.60 -5.28 1.10
CA GLU A 95 -11.76 -6.13 1.43
C GLU A 95 -12.16 -7.09 0.31
N PRO A 96 -12.26 -6.66 -0.97
CA PRO A 96 -12.73 -7.54 -2.04
C PRO A 96 -11.73 -8.63 -2.45
N VAL A 97 -10.50 -8.59 -1.94
CA VAL A 97 -9.39 -9.47 -2.36
C VAL A 97 -8.66 -10.07 -1.17
N LEU A 98 -9.23 -10.04 0.03
CA LEU A 98 -8.58 -10.55 1.26
C LEU A 98 -8.09 -12.00 1.10
N GLY A 99 -8.86 -12.85 0.42
CA GLY A 99 -8.47 -14.24 0.16
C GLY A 99 -7.24 -14.41 -0.74
N HIS A 100 -6.86 -13.38 -1.51
CA HIS A 100 -5.72 -13.40 -2.44
C HIS A 100 -4.50 -12.61 -1.93
N LEU A 101 -4.67 -11.76 -0.91
CA LEU A 101 -3.61 -10.88 -0.44
C LEU A 101 -2.46 -11.60 0.29
N PRO A 102 -2.68 -12.62 1.13
CA PRO A 102 -1.58 -13.32 1.78
C PRO A 102 -0.59 -13.91 0.78
N GLU A 103 -1.09 -14.55 -0.29
CA GLU A 103 -0.26 -15.08 -1.37
C GLU A 103 0.46 -13.95 -2.14
N ALA A 104 -0.24 -12.83 -2.41
CA ALA A 104 0.37 -11.68 -3.07
C ALA A 104 1.52 -11.07 -2.27
N PHE A 105 1.34 -10.90 -0.95
CA PHE A 105 2.38 -10.38 -0.07
C PHE A 105 3.55 -11.35 0.08
N ALA A 106 3.29 -12.65 0.17
CA ALA A 106 4.34 -13.66 0.16
C ALA A 106 5.14 -13.63 -1.14
N LEU A 107 4.45 -13.51 -2.28
CA LEU A 107 5.11 -13.38 -3.57
C LEU A 107 5.98 -12.13 -3.61
N LEU A 108 5.48 -10.99 -3.15
CA LEU A 108 6.28 -9.77 -3.07
C LEU A 108 7.51 -9.90 -2.16
N ALA A 109 7.37 -10.57 -1.02
CA ALA A 109 8.44 -10.81 -0.06
C ALA A 109 9.46 -11.86 -0.55
N THR A 110 9.11 -12.71 -1.51
CA THR A 110 10.05 -13.68 -2.08
C THR A 110 11.15 -12.92 -2.83
N PRO A 111 12.45 -13.15 -2.54
CA PRO A 111 13.54 -12.49 -3.25
C PRO A 111 13.62 -12.96 -4.71
N LYS A 112 13.89 -12.05 -5.65
CA LYS A 112 14.00 -12.40 -7.09
C LYS A 112 15.20 -13.29 -7.43
N PHE A 113 16.22 -13.25 -6.58
CA PHE A 113 17.43 -14.06 -6.69
C PHE A 113 17.53 -14.85 -5.40
N SER A 114 17.77 -16.17 -5.49
CA SER A 114 17.91 -17.08 -4.33
C SER A 114 18.84 -16.45 -3.28
N SER A 115 18.24 -15.89 -2.24
CA SER A 115 18.96 -15.44 -1.05
C SER A 115 18.73 -16.48 0.05
N LEU A 116 19.63 -16.50 1.03
CA LEU A 116 19.58 -17.44 2.17
C LEU A 116 18.32 -17.30 3.05
N LEU A 117 17.49 -16.27 2.82
CA LEU A 117 16.26 -16.02 3.56
C LEU A 117 15.04 -16.31 2.65
N PRO A 118 14.11 -17.19 3.09
CA PRO A 118 12.91 -17.52 2.30
C PRO A 118 12.03 -16.30 1.98
N LEU A 119 11.95 -15.33 2.90
CA LEU A 119 11.10 -14.13 2.78
C LEU A 119 11.85 -12.87 3.25
N ASP A 120 11.70 -11.77 2.50
CA ASP A 120 12.18 -10.43 2.84
C ASP A 120 11.05 -9.56 3.46
N PRO A 121 10.99 -9.42 4.79
CA PRO A 121 9.97 -8.61 5.45
C PRO A 121 10.09 -7.11 5.15
N SER A 122 11.21 -6.64 4.59
CA SER A 122 11.39 -5.23 4.23
C SER A 122 10.38 -4.76 3.19
N VAL A 123 9.82 -5.67 2.39
CA VAL A 123 8.83 -5.34 1.36
C VAL A 123 7.51 -4.90 2.00
N ALA A 124 7.03 -5.64 3.00
CA ALA A 124 5.83 -5.27 3.76
C ALA A 124 6.05 -3.95 4.54
N VAL A 125 7.22 -3.78 5.14
CA VAL A 125 7.55 -2.53 5.86
C VAL A 125 7.58 -1.33 4.91
N ARG A 126 8.22 -1.45 3.74
CA ARG A 126 8.28 -0.39 2.73
C ARG A 126 6.90 -0.03 2.18
N HIS A 127 6.04 -1.01 1.94
CA HIS A 127 4.64 -0.79 1.54
C HIS A 127 3.90 0.08 2.57
N ASN A 128 3.93 -0.32 3.85
CA ASN A 128 3.25 0.41 4.92
C ASN A 128 3.79 1.84 5.10
N ILE A 129 5.11 2.02 5.02
CA ILE A 129 5.76 3.34 5.03
C ILE A 129 5.28 4.17 3.84
N HIS A 130 5.23 3.60 2.64
CA HIS A 130 4.77 4.30 1.44
C HIS A 130 3.31 4.77 1.57
N ILE A 131 2.40 3.92 2.06
CA ILE A 131 1.00 4.29 2.29
C ILE A 131 0.88 5.45 3.30
N ALA A 132 1.57 5.34 4.44
CA ALA A 132 1.57 6.38 5.46
C ALA A 132 2.15 7.71 4.93
N ASN A 133 3.18 7.63 4.10
CA ASN A 133 3.81 8.75 3.43
C ASN A 133 2.82 9.47 2.50
N GLU A 134 2.15 8.73 1.62
CA GLU A 134 1.14 9.28 0.73
C GLU A 134 -0.04 9.89 1.51
N ALA A 135 -0.52 9.20 2.54
CA ALA A 135 -1.61 9.71 3.37
C ALA A 135 -1.22 11.01 4.09
N CYS A 136 -0.05 11.07 4.71
CA CYS A 136 0.44 12.29 5.36
C CYS A 136 0.66 13.43 4.36
N ASN A 137 1.16 13.14 3.15
CA ASN A 137 1.36 14.13 2.09
C ASN A 137 0.02 14.73 1.62
N LEU A 138 -1.01 13.91 1.48
CA LEU A 138 -2.35 14.34 1.09
C LEU A 138 -3.00 15.23 2.15
N VAL A 139 -2.83 14.90 3.43
CA VAL A 139 -3.27 15.77 4.54
C VAL A 139 -2.47 17.08 4.55
N GLY A 140 -1.13 17.01 4.49
CA GLY A 140 -0.24 18.17 4.60
C GLY A 140 -0.28 19.12 3.39
N SER A 141 -0.64 18.64 2.20
CA SER A 141 -0.82 19.48 1.02
C SER A 141 -1.95 20.50 1.19
N HIS A 142 -2.94 20.20 2.05
CA HIS A 142 -3.98 21.14 2.42
C HIS A 142 -3.47 22.21 3.42
N ASP A 143 -2.55 21.84 4.32
CA ASP A 143 -1.92 22.79 5.27
C ASP A 143 -0.91 23.74 4.59
N ILE A 144 -0.20 23.27 3.55
CA ILE A 144 0.82 24.08 2.83
C ILE A 144 0.17 25.10 1.87
N GLY A 145 -1.06 24.86 1.41
CA GLY A 145 -1.84 25.83 0.63
C GLY A 145 -2.09 27.16 1.37
N VAL A 146 -2.06 27.14 2.71
CA VAL A 146 -2.27 28.31 3.57
C VAL A 146 -0.96 29.04 3.92
N ARG A 147 0.22 28.43 3.72
CA ARG A 147 1.51 28.96 4.20
C ARG A 147 2.38 29.67 3.15
N ARG A 148 1.99 29.72 1.87
CA ARG A 148 2.80 30.36 0.81
C ARG A 148 2.78 31.90 0.77
N HIS A 149 2.10 32.56 1.71
CA HIS A 149 2.02 34.03 1.75
C HIS A 149 2.85 34.71 2.85
N LEU A 150 3.82 34.02 3.47
CA LEU A 150 4.72 34.67 4.44
C LEU A 150 6.08 35.02 3.81
N PRO A 151 6.63 36.22 4.06
CA PRO A 151 7.81 36.74 3.38
C PRO A 151 9.07 35.93 3.70
N LEU A 152 9.97 35.96 2.71
CA LEU A 152 11.18 35.17 2.61
C LEU A 152 12.36 35.75 3.40
N GLU A 153 12.18 36.25 4.63
CA GLU A 153 13.27 36.86 5.40
C GLU A 153 13.19 36.52 6.89
N SER A 154 13.65 35.32 7.27
CA SER A 154 14.37 35.07 8.53
C SER A 154 14.85 33.61 8.54
N ARG A 155 16.15 33.44 8.39
CA ARG A 155 16.83 32.14 8.22
C ARG A 155 17.31 31.65 9.59
N ALA A 156 17.10 30.35 9.83
CA ALA A 156 17.66 29.51 10.89
C ALA A 156 16.95 29.51 12.26
N ASP A 157 15.63 29.27 12.27
CA ASP A 157 14.92 28.94 13.51
C ASP A 157 14.92 27.42 13.78
N VAL A 158 15.23 27.06 15.02
CA VAL A 158 15.04 25.72 15.65
C VAL A 158 13.65 25.13 15.35
N SER A 159 12.66 26.00 15.05
CA SER A 159 11.32 25.70 14.54
C SER A 159 11.31 24.78 13.29
N CYS A 160 12.28 24.92 12.37
CA CYS A 160 12.38 24.10 11.17
C CYS A 160 12.75 22.65 11.50
N ILE A 161 13.70 22.44 12.41
CA ILE A 161 14.15 21.10 12.85
C ILE A 161 13.03 20.42 13.65
N THR A 162 12.36 21.15 14.55
CA THR A 162 11.21 20.61 15.29
C THR A 162 10.04 20.29 14.38
N GLY A 163 9.82 21.08 13.32
CA GLY A 163 8.80 20.81 12.30
C GLY A 163 9.11 19.57 11.47
N GLN A 164 10.36 19.37 11.06
CA GLN A 164 10.79 18.15 10.36
C GLN A 164 10.66 16.91 11.25
N LEU A 165 11.05 17.01 12.52
CA LEU A 165 10.93 15.89 13.45
C LEU A 165 9.46 15.52 13.71
N ALA A 166 8.58 16.51 13.90
CA ALA A 166 7.14 16.29 14.04
C ALA A 166 6.53 15.63 12.79
N TRP A 167 6.99 16.02 11.60
CA TRP A 167 6.59 15.40 10.34
C TRP A 167 7.00 13.93 10.23
N HIS A 168 8.26 13.60 10.55
CA HIS A 168 8.72 12.21 10.55
C HIS A 168 8.00 11.35 11.59
N ARG A 169 7.76 11.91 12.79
CA ARG A 169 6.98 11.27 13.86
C ARG A 169 5.56 10.94 13.41
N LYS A 170 4.85 11.88 12.78
CA LYS A 170 3.49 11.66 12.24
C LYS A 170 3.46 10.51 11.24
N ARG A 171 4.45 10.44 10.34
CA ARG A 171 4.55 9.36 9.33
C ARG A 171 4.87 8.01 9.95
N ALA A 172 5.79 7.96 10.91
CA ALA A 172 6.13 6.72 11.62
C ALA A 172 4.91 6.17 12.38
N ALA A 173 4.19 7.04 13.10
CA ALA A 173 2.94 6.70 13.79
C ALA A 173 1.88 6.15 12.82
N ALA A 174 1.67 6.83 11.68
CA ALA A 174 0.74 6.39 10.65
C ALA A 174 1.12 5.04 10.04
N ALA A 175 2.41 4.82 9.76
CA ALA A 175 2.92 3.57 9.21
C ALA A 175 2.70 2.41 10.18
N ILE A 176 2.97 2.63 11.47
CA ILE A 176 2.72 1.65 12.53
C ILE A 176 1.25 1.30 12.64
N ALA A 177 0.38 2.32 12.75
CA ALA A 177 -1.04 2.11 12.93
C ALA A 177 -1.67 1.38 11.73
N TYR A 178 -1.27 1.76 10.52
CA TYR A 178 -1.72 1.11 9.29
C TYR A 178 -1.20 -0.34 9.18
N ALA A 179 0.08 -0.58 9.46
CA ALA A 179 0.65 -1.93 9.41
C ALA A 179 0.00 -2.88 10.43
N ALA A 180 -0.33 -2.39 11.62
CA ALA A 180 -1.06 -3.15 12.64
C ALA A 180 -2.47 -3.52 12.17
N ALA A 181 -3.18 -2.55 11.58
CA ALA A 181 -4.54 -2.75 11.07
C ALA A 181 -4.56 -3.71 9.87
N GLU A 182 -3.65 -3.55 8.91
CA GLU A 182 -3.54 -4.42 7.73
C GLU A 182 -3.20 -5.87 8.15
N LEU A 183 -2.31 -6.04 9.13
CA LEU A 183 -1.99 -7.35 9.67
C LEU A 183 -3.23 -8.03 10.30
N VAL A 184 -4.00 -7.29 11.11
CA VAL A 184 -5.24 -7.82 11.70
C VAL A 184 -6.27 -8.14 10.62
N GLN A 185 -6.36 -7.31 9.58
CA GLN A 185 -7.27 -7.54 8.45
C GLN A 185 -6.97 -8.86 7.73
N LEU A 186 -5.69 -9.21 7.58
CA LEU A 186 -5.27 -10.47 6.96
C LEU A 186 -5.39 -11.67 7.89
N ALA A 187 -5.16 -11.47 9.19
CA ALA A 187 -5.24 -12.54 10.19
C ALA A 187 -6.69 -12.89 10.58
N GLN A 188 -7.63 -11.95 10.47
CA GLN A 188 -9.02 -12.09 10.91
C GLN A 188 -10.02 -11.60 9.85
N PRO A 189 -10.08 -12.23 8.66
CA PRO A 189 -10.95 -11.79 7.58
C PRO A 189 -12.45 -11.82 7.93
N GLU A 190 -12.85 -12.68 8.88
CA GLU A 190 -14.23 -12.82 9.38
C GLU A 190 -14.70 -11.62 10.24
N SER A 191 -13.78 -10.73 10.64
CA SER A 191 -14.05 -9.64 11.59
C SER A 191 -13.77 -8.26 10.96
N PRO A 192 -14.63 -7.78 10.03
CA PRO A 192 -14.34 -6.62 9.20
C PRO A 192 -14.16 -5.32 9.99
N ASP A 193 -14.78 -5.18 11.17
CA ASP A 193 -14.71 -3.95 11.98
C ASP A 193 -13.42 -3.83 12.81
N VAL A 194 -12.76 -4.95 13.12
CA VAL A 194 -11.63 -4.99 14.05
C VAL A 194 -10.41 -4.23 13.50
N PRO A 195 -10.02 -4.37 12.22
CA PRO A 195 -8.93 -3.61 11.63
C PRO A 195 -9.10 -2.09 11.75
N TYR A 196 -10.31 -1.57 11.52
CA TYR A 196 -10.61 -0.15 11.64
C TYR A 196 -10.52 0.35 13.09
N LYS A 197 -11.02 -0.45 14.05
CA LYS A 197 -10.87 -0.16 15.49
C LYS A 197 -9.39 -0.12 15.89
N VAL A 198 -8.59 -1.07 15.42
CA VAL A 198 -7.14 -1.11 15.66
C VAL A 198 -6.45 0.12 15.07
N LEU A 199 -6.75 0.47 13.81
CA LEU A 199 -6.21 1.65 13.15
C LEU A 199 -6.45 2.92 13.96
N LYS A 200 -7.72 3.16 14.34
CA LYS A 200 -8.12 4.33 15.12
C LYS A 200 -7.43 4.37 16.48
N GLN A 201 -7.48 3.25 17.23
CA GLN A 201 -6.83 3.16 18.54
C GLN A 201 -5.32 3.40 18.47
N GLN A 202 -4.63 2.87 17.45
CA GLN A 202 -3.19 3.04 17.29
C GLN A 202 -2.82 4.46 16.85
N LEU A 203 -3.61 5.09 15.98
CA LEU A 203 -3.42 6.51 15.64
C LEU A 203 -3.61 7.42 16.86
N ASP A 204 -4.68 7.20 17.63
CA ASP A 204 -4.97 7.99 18.84
C ASP A 204 -3.87 7.81 19.91
N ARG A 205 -3.39 6.56 20.11
CA ARG A 205 -2.28 6.26 21.02
C ARG A 205 -0.99 6.89 20.54
N SER A 206 -0.66 6.76 19.26
CA SER A 206 0.57 7.31 18.71
C SER A 206 0.58 8.83 18.83
N GLN A 207 -0.53 9.52 18.52
CA GLN A 207 -0.63 10.97 18.72
C GLN A 207 -0.38 11.41 20.16
N LYS A 208 -0.80 10.60 21.15
CA LYS A 208 -0.53 10.83 22.58
C LYS A 208 0.91 10.45 22.99
N ALA A 209 1.46 9.41 22.36
CA ALA A 209 2.75 8.79 22.69
C ALA A 209 3.96 9.34 21.92
N LEU A 210 3.78 10.30 20.98
CA LEU A 210 4.86 10.98 20.25
C LEU A 210 5.89 11.73 21.14
N GLN A 211 5.86 11.50 22.46
CA GLN A 211 6.87 11.87 23.44
C GLN A 211 7.97 10.80 23.64
N SER A 212 7.80 9.53 23.23
CA SER A 212 8.84 8.47 23.34
C SER A 212 9.17 7.81 21.98
N VAL A 213 10.44 7.87 21.56
CA VAL A 213 10.92 7.35 20.25
C VAL A 213 11.20 5.84 20.28
N GLU A 214 11.41 5.27 21.46
CA GLU A 214 11.88 3.89 21.67
C GLU A 214 10.79 2.84 21.39
N GLU A 215 9.52 3.16 21.66
CA GLU A 215 8.37 2.25 21.48
C GLU A 215 8.08 1.93 20.01
N VAL A 216 8.38 2.86 19.11
CA VAL A 216 8.20 2.74 17.65
C VAL A 216 9.06 1.63 17.06
N GLY A 217 10.30 1.48 17.54
CA GLY A 217 11.24 0.46 17.06
C GLY A 217 10.83 -0.96 17.46
N LEU A 218 10.41 -1.13 18.72
CA LEU A 218 9.97 -2.43 19.26
C LEU A 218 8.70 -2.94 18.56
N PHE A 219 7.74 -2.04 18.29
CA PHE A 219 6.52 -2.42 17.58
C PHE A 219 6.79 -2.79 16.11
N GLY A 220 7.68 -2.06 15.43
CA GLY A 220 8.10 -2.40 14.07
C GLY A 220 8.70 -3.80 13.97
N GLN A 221 9.53 -4.20 14.95
CA GLN A 221 10.05 -5.57 15.03
C GLN A 221 8.96 -6.61 15.27
N TYR A 222 7.97 -6.31 16.13
CA TYR A 222 6.83 -7.19 16.37
C TYR A 222 5.99 -7.43 15.12
N VAL A 223 5.65 -6.35 14.40
CA VAL A 223 4.91 -6.43 13.14
C VAL A 223 5.69 -7.26 12.12
N ALA A 224 6.97 -6.98 11.91
CA ALA A 224 7.81 -7.74 10.98
C ALA A 224 7.86 -9.24 11.32
N ARG A 225 8.00 -9.59 12.60
CA ARG A 225 7.97 -10.99 13.07
C ARG A 225 6.61 -11.65 12.85
N SER A 226 5.51 -10.90 13.04
CA SER A 226 4.16 -11.40 12.84
C SER A 226 3.90 -11.72 11.36
N TRP A 227 4.33 -10.85 10.45
CA TRP A 227 4.27 -11.10 9.00
C TRP A 227 5.11 -12.31 8.58
N ALA A 228 6.33 -12.44 9.12
CA ALA A 228 7.18 -13.61 8.87
C ALA A 228 6.53 -14.91 9.37
N GLY A 229 5.85 -14.87 10.52
CA GLY A 229 5.10 -15.99 11.08
C GLY A 229 3.92 -16.42 10.19
N ILE A 230 3.16 -15.46 9.66
CA ILE A 230 2.06 -15.74 8.73
C ILE A 230 2.59 -16.43 7.48
N GLY A 231 3.64 -15.89 6.85
CA GLY A 231 4.26 -16.50 5.67
C GLY A 231 4.66 -17.96 5.92
N LYS A 232 5.39 -18.22 7.01
CA LYS A 232 5.80 -19.58 7.40
C LYS A 232 4.62 -20.52 7.64
N SER A 233 3.54 -20.03 8.26
CA SER A 233 2.33 -20.83 8.55
C SER A 233 1.55 -21.23 7.29
N MET A 234 1.74 -20.51 6.20
CA MET A 234 1.10 -20.78 4.90
C MET A 234 1.91 -21.75 4.03
N GLY A 235 3.02 -22.30 4.53
CA GLY A 235 3.88 -23.22 3.77
C GLY A 235 4.77 -22.53 2.73
N LEU A 236 5.01 -21.22 2.90
CA LEU A 236 5.91 -20.39 2.10
C LEU A 236 7.29 -20.25 2.74
#